data_AF-E3I5E2-F1
#
_entry.id   AF-E3I5E2-F1
#
_cell.length_a   1.000
_cell.length_b   1.000
_cell.length_c   1.000
_cell.angle_alpha   90.00
_cell.angle_beta   90.00
_cell.angle_gamma   90.00
#
_symmetry.space_group_name_H-M   'P 1'
#
loop_
_entity.id
_entity.type
_entity.pdbx_description
1 polymer ?
#
loop_
_entity_poly.entity_id
_entity_poly.type
_entity_poly.pdbx_seq_one_letter_code
_entity_poly.pdbx_strand_id
1 'polypeptide(L)'
;MITGDQLRAARALARLTIQELADLAVINKMTIVRIEAGARANRLTLLHLQEILEAQGIAFIEADDHGGSGVRFKLGVEADLARKKKSATDDGEAGDGLKALYPELADFWIEHPEALARLSDEGRRTISEAALGDPRALDDLAARP
;
A
#
# COMPACT_ATOMS: atom_id res chain seq x y z
N MET A 1 -0.40 0.57 20.72
CA MET A 1 0.85 -0.25 20.78
C MET A 1 0.61 -1.50 19.95
N ILE A 2 1.49 -1.80 18.98
CA ILE A 2 1.25 -2.93 18.08
C ILE A 2 1.26 -4.28 18.83
N THR A 3 0.42 -5.20 18.40
CA THR A 3 0.34 -6.57 18.93
C THR A 3 1.28 -7.52 18.19
N GLY A 4 1.52 -8.71 18.76
CA GLY A 4 2.28 -9.77 18.09
C GLY A 4 1.65 -10.21 16.76
N ASP A 5 0.31 -10.26 16.70
CA ASP A 5 -0.42 -10.58 15.47
C ASP A 5 -0.31 -9.48 14.42
N GLN A 6 -0.40 -8.21 14.83
CA GLN A 6 -0.14 -7.09 13.93
C GLN A 6 1.30 -7.11 13.41
N LEU A 7 2.29 -7.43 14.26
CA LEU A 7 3.69 -7.55 13.84
C LEU A 7 3.86 -8.66 12.78
N ARG A 8 3.28 -9.84 13.01
CA ARG A 8 3.33 -10.96 12.07
C ARG A 8 2.66 -10.59 10.74
N ALA A 9 1.49 -9.96 10.79
CA ALA A 9 0.75 -9.53 9.60
C ALA A 9 1.53 -8.48 8.79
N ALA A 10 2.09 -7.47 9.46
CA ALA A 10 2.90 -6.43 8.84
C ALA A 10 4.14 -7.00 8.16
N ARG A 11 4.85 -7.92 8.83
CA ARG A 11 6.01 -8.59 8.24
C ARG A 11 5.63 -9.39 6.99
N ALA A 12 4.50 -10.10 7.03
CA ALA A 12 4.01 -10.86 5.88
C ALA A 12 3.63 -9.95 4.69
N LEU A 13 2.95 -8.83 4.95
CA LEU A 13 2.61 -7.84 3.92
C LEU A 13 3.87 -7.21 3.29
N ALA A 14 4.87 -6.89 4.12
CA ALA A 14 6.17 -6.38 3.66
C ALA A 14 7.04 -7.45 2.98
N ARG A 15 6.59 -8.71 2.90
CA ARG A 15 7.33 -9.86 2.35
C ARG A 15 8.69 -10.11 3.00
N LEU A 16 8.83 -9.73 4.26
CA LEU A 16 10.06 -9.94 5.02
C LEU A 16 10.05 -11.30 5.70
N THR A 17 11.17 -12.00 5.65
CA THR A 17 11.48 -13.09 6.57
C THR A 17 11.73 -12.52 7.97
N ILE A 18 11.66 -13.39 8.99
CA ILE A 18 11.99 -12.98 10.37
C ILE A 18 13.46 -12.54 10.46
N GLN A 19 14.35 -13.16 9.67
CA GLN A 19 15.76 -12.80 9.65
C GLN A 19 15.97 -11.40 9.07
N GLU A 20 15.34 -11.09 7.92
CA GLU A 20 15.47 -9.76 7.32
C GLU A 20 14.92 -8.65 8.23
N LEU A 21 13.78 -8.89 8.90
CA LEU A 21 13.26 -7.93 9.89
C LEU A 21 14.20 -7.77 11.09
N ALA A 22 14.82 -8.86 11.55
CA ALA A 22 15.81 -8.85 12.63
C ALA A 22 17.03 -8.00 12.24
N ASP A 23 17.52 -8.17 11.02
CA ASP A 23 18.68 -7.46 10.50
C ASP A 23 18.37 -5.97 10.30
N LEU A 24 17.21 -5.63 9.71
CA LEU A 24 16.75 -4.26 9.55
C LEU A 24 16.58 -3.53 10.88
N ALA A 25 16.06 -4.23 11.89
CA ALA A 25 15.80 -3.66 13.20
C ALA A 25 16.97 -3.77 14.19
N VAL A 26 18.07 -4.41 13.78
CA VAL A 26 19.23 -4.70 14.65
C VAL A 26 18.78 -5.33 15.97
N ILE A 27 17.80 -6.25 15.88
CA ILE A 27 17.20 -6.97 17.01
C ILE A 27 17.47 -8.45 16.84
N ASN A 28 17.72 -9.16 17.94
CA ASN A 28 17.86 -10.61 17.89
C ASN A 28 16.58 -11.26 17.31
N LYS A 29 16.74 -12.10 16.28
CA LYS A 29 15.64 -12.85 15.63
C LYS A 29 14.72 -13.55 16.63
N MET A 30 15.25 -14.14 17.70
CA MET A 30 14.45 -14.86 18.70
C MET A 30 13.51 -13.92 19.48
N THR A 31 13.90 -12.66 19.66
CA THR A 31 13.04 -11.63 20.25
C THR A 31 11.81 -11.41 19.37
N ILE A 32 11.99 -11.27 18.06
CA ILE A 32 10.88 -11.09 17.10
C ILE A 32 9.97 -12.31 17.11
N VAL A 33 10.53 -13.52 17.06
CA VAL A 33 9.75 -14.78 17.15
C VAL A 33 8.87 -14.80 18.40
N ARG A 34 9.43 -14.44 19.55
CA ARG A 34 8.69 -14.41 20.82
C ARG A 34 7.60 -13.35 20.81
N ILE A 35 7.86 -12.17 20.26
CA ILE A 35 6.86 -11.09 20.14
C ILE A 35 5.70 -11.54 19.25
N GLU A 36 5.99 -12.10 18.08
CA GLU A 36 4.94 -12.62 17.18
C GLU A 36 4.12 -13.71 17.87
N ALA A 37 4.75 -14.54 18.72
CA ALA A 37 4.06 -15.55 19.54
C ALA A 37 3.28 -14.98 20.74
N GLY A 38 3.23 -13.65 20.93
CA GLY A 38 2.46 -12.99 21.98
C GLY A 38 3.20 -12.77 23.29
N ALA A 39 4.53 -12.98 23.33
CA ALA A 39 5.31 -12.64 24.51
C ALA A 39 5.34 -11.13 24.73
N ARG A 40 5.35 -10.71 26.01
CA ARG A 40 5.57 -9.30 26.37
C ARG A 40 6.95 -8.85 25.88
N ALA A 41 6.99 -7.67 25.28
CA ALA A 41 8.22 -6.99 24.88
C ALA A 41 8.28 -5.57 25.41
N ASN A 42 9.49 -5.03 25.39
CA ASN A 42 9.72 -3.64 25.74
C ASN A 42 9.00 -2.71 24.74
N ARG A 43 8.32 -1.68 25.26
CA ARG A 43 7.61 -0.68 24.45
C ARG A 43 8.49 -0.03 23.39
N LEU A 44 9.77 0.26 23.71
CA LEU A 44 10.71 0.86 22.76
C LEU A 44 11.03 -0.09 21.61
N THR A 45 11.16 -1.40 21.89
CA THR A 45 11.36 -2.43 20.86
C THR A 45 10.15 -2.51 19.92
N LEU A 46 8.94 -2.46 20.47
CA LEU A 46 7.71 -2.50 19.66
C LEU A 46 7.56 -1.24 18.80
N LEU A 47 7.88 -0.07 19.34
CA LEU A 47 7.86 1.18 18.58
C LEU A 47 8.88 1.15 17.44
N HIS A 48 10.10 0.68 17.71
CA HIS A 48 11.13 0.60 16.69
C HIS A 48 10.77 -0.37 15.54
N LEU A 49 10.22 -1.54 15.88
CA LEU A 49 9.72 -2.48 14.88
C LEU A 49 8.56 -1.90 14.06
N GLN A 50 7.66 -1.16 14.71
CA GLN A 50 6.56 -0.45 14.03
C GLN A 50 7.12 0.55 13.01
N GLU A 51 8.05 1.43 13.42
CA GLU A 51 8.66 2.45 12.57
C GLU A 51 9.34 1.85 11.33
N ILE A 52 10.08 0.74 11.50
CA ILE A 52 10.75 0.06 10.40
C ILE A 52 9.75 -0.49 9.39
N LEU A 53 8.69 -1.16 9.86
CA LEU A 53 7.67 -1.70 8.98
C LEU A 53 6.87 -0.59 8.31
N GLU A 54 6.63 0.52 9.00
CA GLU A 54 6.02 1.70 8.40
C GLU A 54 6.91 2.33 7.31
N ALA A 55 8.23 2.28 7.46
CA ALA A 55 9.19 2.67 6.41
C ALA A 55 9.17 1.70 5.21
N GLN A 56 8.77 0.43 5.42
CA GLN A 56 8.50 -0.53 4.33
C GLN A 56 7.11 -0.35 3.69
N GLY A 57 6.42 0.76 3.98
CA GLY A 57 5.15 1.08 3.35
C GLY A 57 3.93 0.43 4.00
N ILE A 58 4.07 -0.05 5.24
CA ILE A 58 2.96 -0.59 6.03
C ILE A 58 2.31 0.51 6.88
N ALA A 59 1.03 0.38 7.19
CA ALA A 59 0.30 1.20 8.15
C ALA A 59 -0.44 0.29 9.15
N PHE A 60 -0.31 0.60 10.43
CA PHE A 60 -1.03 -0.09 11.50
C PHE A 60 -2.35 0.61 11.78
N ILE A 61 -3.39 -0.20 12.04
CA ILE A 61 -4.74 0.28 12.32
C ILE A 61 -5.07 -0.10 13.76
N GLU A 62 -5.43 0.88 14.57
CA GLU A 62 -5.91 0.63 15.93
C GLU A 62 -7.35 0.09 15.89
N ALA A 63 -7.74 -0.67 16.93
CA ALA A 63 -9.10 -1.13 17.05
C ALA A 63 -10.04 0.05 17.32
N ASP A 64 -11.24 0.00 16.76
CA ASP A 64 -12.30 0.99 16.94
C ASP A 64 -13.67 0.31 17.03
N ASP A 65 -14.74 1.11 17.04
CA ASP A 65 -16.12 0.62 17.12
C ASP A 65 -16.57 -0.15 15.86
N HIS A 66 -15.80 -0.08 14.78
CA HIS A 66 -16.11 -0.72 13.49
C HIS A 66 -15.26 -1.97 13.22
N GLY A 67 -14.16 -2.17 13.97
CA GLY A 67 -13.28 -3.33 13.77
C GLY A 67 -12.14 -3.46 14.76
N GLY A 68 -11.54 -4.66 14.79
CA GLY A 68 -10.34 -4.94 15.57
C GLY A 68 -9.07 -4.35 14.97
N SER A 69 -7.97 -4.41 15.72
CA SER A 69 -6.66 -3.92 15.29
C SER A 69 -6.18 -4.64 14.02
N GLY A 70 -5.68 -3.89 13.05
CA GLY A 70 -5.32 -4.41 11.73
C GLY A 70 -4.02 -3.85 11.17
N VAL A 71 -3.71 -4.24 9.93
CA VAL A 71 -2.53 -3.78 9.18
C VAL A 71 -2.89 -3.68 7.69
N ARG A 72 -2.40 -2.65 6.99
CA ARG A 72 -2.60 -2.43 5.55
C ARG A 72 -1.36 -1.80 4.90
N PHE A 73 -1.33 -1.71 3.57
CA PHE A 73 -0.35 -0.87 2.88
C PHE A 73 -0.68 0.62 3.03
N LYS A 74 0.35 1.46 3.00
CA LYS A 74 0.21 2.90 2.78
C LYS A 74 -0.27 3.16 1.36
N LEU A 75 -1.01 4.25 1.18
CA LEU A 75 -1.49 4.67 -0.13
C LEU A 75 -0.32 4.83 -1.11
N GLY A 76 -0.48 4.32 -2.34
CA GLY A 76 0.55 4.37 -3.39
C GLY A 76 1.53 3.18 -3.40
N VAL A 77 1.82 2.59 -2.24
CA VAL A 77 2.83 1.50 -2.14
C VAL A 77 2.38 0.22 -2.86
N GLU A 78 1.09 -0.11 -2.76
CA GLU A 78 0.54 -1.32 -3.40
C GLU A 78 0.58 -1.22 -4.93
N ALA A 79 0.31 -0.04 -5.48
CA ALA A 79 0.43 0.24 -6.91
C ALA A 79 1.88 0.15 -7.40
N ASP A 80 2.84 0.63 -6.60
CA ASP A 80 4.27 0.57 -6.92
C ASP A 80 4.80 -0.87 -6.91
N LEU A 81 4.39 -1.68 -5.94
CA LEU A 81 4.74 -3.10 -5.87
C LEU A 81 4.16 -3.88 -7.06
N ALA A 82 2.91 -3.59 -7.44
CA ALA A 82 2.29 -4.18 -8.63
C ALA A 82 3.05 -3.80 -9.92
N ARG A 83 3.44 -2.53 -10.06
CA ARG A 83 4.20 -2.02 -11.21
C ARG A 83 5.59 -2.66 -11.31
N LYS A 84 6.31 -2.77 -10.18
CA LYS A 84 7.65 -3.37 -10.10
C LYS A 84 7.66 -4.89 -10.32
N LYS A 85 6.59 -5.57 -9.90
CA LYS A 85 6.38 -6.98 -10.21
C LYS A 85 6.14 -7.18 -11.72
N LYS A 86 5.33 -6.31 -12.35
CA LYS A 86 5.05 -6.36 -13.79
C LYS A 86 6.34 -6.24 -14.61
N SER A 87 7.23 -5.31 -14.25
CA SER A 87 8.55 -5.16 -14.91
C SER A 87 9.52 -6.33 -14.68
N ALA A 88 9.38 -7.10 -13.60
CA ALA A 88 10.25 -8.25 -13.33
C ALA A 88 9.80 -9.55 -14.03
N THR A 89 8.53 -9.61 -14.45
CA THR A 89 7.97 -10.72 -15.26
C THR A 89 8.04 -10.46 -16.77
N ASP A 90 8.51 -9.29 -17.21
CA ASP A 90 8.49 -8.83 -18.60
C ASP A 90 9.79 -9.13 -19.39
N ASP A 91 10.66 -10.02 -18.87
CA ASP A 91 11.82 -10.55 -19.64
C ASP A 91 11.38 -11.56 -20.74
N GLY A 92 10.11 -11.53 -21.14
CA GLY A 92 9.56 -12.36 -22.20
C GLY A 92 8.37 -11.68 -22.89
N GLU A 93 8.67 -11.12 -24.06
CA GLU A 93 7.74 -10.49 -25.02
C GLU A 93 7.10 -9.17 -24.57
N ALA A 94 7.65 -8.08 -25.11
CA ALA A 94 7.13 -6.72 -25.05
C ALA A 94 5.66 -6.64 -25.49
N GLY A 95 4.76 -6.84 -24.54
CA GLY A 95 3.40 -6.30 -24.59
C GLY A 95 3.45 -4.94 -23.89
N ASP A 96 3.68 -3.88 -24.66
CA ASP A 96 3.57 -2.48 -24.23
C ASP A 96 2.22 -2.29 -23.53
N GLY A 97 2.22 -2.38 -22.20
CA GLY A 97 1.04 -2.09 -21.40
C GLY A 97 0.67 -0.64 -21.68
N LEU A 98 -0.52 -0.45 -22.25
CA LEU A 98 -1.04 0.86 -22.70
C LEU A 98 -0.64 1.96 -21.72
N LYS A 99 0.35 2.76 -22.14
CA LYS A 99 0.73 3.99 -21.44
C LYS A 99 -0.38 5.00 -21.69
N ALA A 100 -0.76 5.75 -20.66
CA ALA A 100 -1.64 6.88 -20.81
C ALA A 100 -1.14 7.74 -21.97
N LEU A 101 -1.98 7.96 -22.98
CA LEU A 101 -1.61 8.72 -24.17
C LEU A 101 -1.20 10.16 -23.82
N TYR A 102 -1.70 10.67 -22.68
CA TYR A 102 -1.45 12.01 -22.16
C TYR A 102 -1.28 11.95 -20.63
N PRO A 103 -0.07 11.69 -20.12
CA PRO A 103 0.21 11.60 -18.68
C PRO A 103 -0.16 12.88 -17.92
N GLU A 104 0.07 14.04 -18.52
CA GLU A 104 -0.30 15.36 -17.97
C GLU A 104 -1.80 15.51 -17.72
N LEU A 105 -2.64 14.74 -18.44
CA LEU A 105 -4.07 14.76 -18.26
C LEU A 105 -4.46 14.02 -16.96
N ALA A 106 -3.74 12.95 -16.60
CA ALA A 106 -3.98 12.23 -15.36
C ALA A 106 -3.71 13.13 -14.14
N ASP A 107 -2.61 13.88 -14.17
CA ASP A 107 -2.26 14.83 -13.11
C ASP A 107 -3.33 15.94 -12.97
N PHE A 108 -3.80 16.49 -14.09
CA PHE A 108 -4.86 17.50 -14.10
C PHE A 108 -6.17 17.02 -13.43
N TRP A 109 -6.60 15.79 -13.72
CA TRP A 109 -7.84 15.24 -13.13
C TRP A 109 -7.69 14.85 -11.66
N ILE A 110 -6.48 14.52 -11.22
CA ILE A 110 -6.17 14.30 -9.80
C ILE A 110 -6.22 15.64 -9.04
N GLU A 111 -5.73 16.71 -9.65
CA GLU A 111 -5.72 18.05 -9.06
C GLU A 111 -7.08 18.74 -9.06
N HIS A 112 -7.99 18.38 -9.98
CA HIS A 112 -9.30 19.02 -10.16
C HIS A 112 -10.47 18.02 -10.10
N PRO A 113 -10.71 17.38 -8.95
CA PRO A 113 -11.79 16.38 -8.79
C PRO A 113 -13.19 16.94 -9.08
N GLU A 114 -13.41 18.24 -8.84
CA GLU A 114 -14.67 18.92 -9.11
C GLU A 114 -15.00 19.01 -10.61
N ALA A 115 -13.99 19.03 -11.47
CA ALA A 115 -14.19 19.00 -12.91
C ALA A 115 -14.68 17.62 -13.35
N LEU A 116 -14.18 16.55 -12.72
CA LEU A 116 -14.58 15.16 -12.97
C LEU A 116 -16.03 14.91 -12.52
N ALA A 117 -16.43 15.45 -11.37
CA ALA A 117 -17.78 15.35 -10.83
C ALA A 117 -18.86 15.99 -11.72
N ARG A 118 -18.49 16.99 -12.54
CA ARG A 118 -19.40 17.65 -13.49
C ARG A 118 -19.65 16.86 -14.77
N LEU A 119 -18.85 15.82 -15.04
CA LEU A 119 -18.99 15.00 -16.24
C LEU A 119 -20.12 13.97 -16.08
N SER A 120 -20.72 13.63 -17.22
CA SER A 120 -21.61 12.46 -17.29
C SER A 120 -20.84 11.18 -16.92
N ASP A 121 -21.57 10.13 -16.51
CA ASP A 121 -20.96 8.84 -16.17
C ASP A 121 -20.11 8.27 -17.33
N GLU A 122 -20.55 8.47 -18.57
CA GLU A 122 -19.83 8.06 -19.77
C GLU A 122 -18.54 8.87 -20.00
N GLY A 123 -18.60 10.17 -19.71
CA GLY A 123 -17.43 11.05 -19.79
C GLY A 123 -16.38 10.70 -18.75
N ARG A 124 -16.80 10.38 -17.52
CA ARG A 124 -15.89 9.94 -16.45
C ARG A 124 -15.19 8.63 -16.82
N ARG A 125 -15.92 7.66 -17.36
CA ARG A 125 -15.36 6.38 -17.81
C ARG A 125 -14.36 6.54 -18.94
N THR A 126 -14.69 7.34 -19.95
CA THR A 126 -13.83 7.58 -21.11
C THR A 126 -12.51 8.22 -20.68
N ILE A 127 -12.54 9.16 -19.74
CA ILE A 127 -11.33 9.82 -19.24
C ILE A 127 -10.53 8.90 -18.33
N SER A 128 -11.19 8.13 -17.46
CA SER A 128 -10.51 7.16 -16.59
C SER A 128 -9.80 6.08 -17.41
N GLU A 129 -10.45 5.57 -18.47
CA GLU A 129 -9.84 4.65 -19.43
C GLU A 129 -8.63 5.28 -20.14
N ALA A 130 -8.77 6.51 -20.64
CA ALA A 130 -7.70 7.17 -21.39
C ALA A 130 -6.50 7.57 -20.52
N ALA A 131 -6.72 7.94 -19.25
CA ALA A 131 -5.71 8.43 -18.33
C ALA A 131 -5.01 7.31 -17.54
N LEU A 132 -5.74 6.25 -17.17
CA LEU A 132 -5.25 5.21 -16.26
C LEU A 132 -5.42 3.78 -16.80
N GLY A 133 -6.04 3.60 -17.97
CA GLY A 133 -6.29 2.28 -18.56
C GLY A 133 -7.33 1.45 -17.81
N ASP A 134 -8.13 2.10 -16.96
CA ASP A 134 -9.22 1.49 -16.20
C ASP A 134 -10.39 2.49 -16.17
N PRO A 135 -11.59 2.12 -16.61
CA PRO A 135 -12.71 3.04 -16.75
C PRO A 135 -13.31 3.47 -15.40
N ARG A 136 -12.87 2.91 -14.27
CA ARG A 136 -13.38 3.21 -12.92
C ARG A 136 -12.31 3.70 -11.95
N ALA A 137 -11.06 3.80 -12.36
CA ALA A 137 -9.96 4.24 -11.50
C ALA A 137 -10.15 5.63 -10.90
N LEU A 138 -10.99 6.50 -11.49
CA LEU A 138 -11.28 7.85 -10.99
C LEU A 138 -12.64 7.99 -10.28
N ASP A 139 -13.40 6.90 -10.10
CA ASP A 139 -14.75 6.96 -9.50
C ASP A 139 -14.70 7.53 -8.07
N ASP A 140 -13.69 7.16 -7.28
CA ASP A 140 -13.48 7.66 -5.92
C ASP A 140 -13.08 9.14 -5.86
N LEU A 141 -12.47 9.67 -6.91
CA LEU A 141 -12.08 11.09 -7.03
C LEU A 141 -13.31 11.97 -7.28
N ALA A 142 -14.27 11.50 -8.07
CA ALA A 142 -15.52 12.23 -8.33
C ALA A 142 -16.43 12.33 -7.09
N ALA A 143 -16.24 11.46 -6.09
CA ALA A 143 -17.00 11.45 -4.85
C ALA A 143 -16.42 12.38 -3.76
N ARG A 144 -15.26 13.02 -4.01
CA ARG A 144 -14.65 13.97 -3.08
C ARG A 144 -15.31 15.35 -3.20
N PRO A 145 -15.59 16.04 -2.07
CA PRO A 145 -16.22 17.35 -2.08
C PRO A 145 -15.30 18.45 -2.62
#